data_AF-A0AA41KHW5-F1
#
_entry.id   AF-A0AA41KHW5-F1
#
_cell.length_a   1.000
_cell.length_b   1.000
_cell.length_c   1.000
_cell.angle_alpha   90.00
_cell.angle_beta   90.00
_cell.angle_gamma   90.00
#
_symmetry.space_group_name_H-M   'P 1'
#
loop_
_entity.id
_entity.type
_entity.pdbx_description
1 polymer ?
#
loop_
_entity_poly.entity_id
_entity_poly.type
_entity_poly.pdbx_seq_one_letter_code
_entity_poly.pdbx_strand_id
1 'polypeptide(L)'
;MSSAESQRRLVILVIGLVVLFAPALFVVATLEFLILTGDLALSQISLVEFLELYLIDLLLFVVLGYGVYRLTFWLIDNRLPAALDTLEGEAEPSDAADGTNDTGAVRDDGS
;
A
#
# COMPACT_ATOMS: atom_id res chain seq x y z
N MET A 1 19.16 13.11 -19.32
CA MET A 1 18.25 12.29 -18.49
C MET A 1 17.48 13.25 -17.60
N SER A 2 16.14 13.19 -17.55
CA SER A 2 15.37 14.16 -16.78
C SER A 2 15.66 13.99 -15.27
N SER A 3 15.74 15.10 -14.53
CA SER A 3 16.02 15.08 -13.09
C SER A 3 15.08 14.15 -12.31
N ALA A 4 13.84 14.00 -12.79
CA ALA A 4 12.80 13.16 -12.19
C ALA A 4 13.12 11.65 -12.25
N GLU A 5 13.71 11.16 -13.34
CA GLU A 5 14.07 9.73 -13.44
C GLU A 5 15.23 9.36 -12.50
N SER A 6 16.23 10.23 -12.39
CA SER A 6 17.35 10.03 -11.47
C SER A 6 16.89 10.02 -10.01
N GLN A 7 15.98 10.93 -9.65
CA GLN A 7 15.41 10.99 -8.31
C GLN A 7 14.57 9.74 -8.00
N ARG A 8 13.77 9.24 -8.95
CA ARG A 8 13.00 8.00 -8.76
C ARG A 8 13.91 6.78 -8.53
N ARG A 9 15.01 6.68 -9.28
CA ARG A 9 16.00 5.60 -9.11
C ARG A 9 16.70 5.69 -7.76
N LEU A 10 17.07 6.90 -7.33
CA LEU A 10 17.65 7.14 -6.00
C LEU A 10 16.70 6.69 -4.89
N VAL A 11 15.42 7.07 -4.97
CA VAL A 11 14.41 6.70 -3.97
C VAL A 11 14.26 5.18 -3.90
N ILE A 12 14.17 4.48 -5.03
CA ILE A 12 14.07 3.01 -5.04
C ILE A 12 15.31 2.38 -4.40
N LEU A 13 16.51 2.90 -4.69
CA LEU A 13 17.75 2.41 -4.11
C LEU A 13 17.79 2.63 -2.60
N VAL A 14 17.37 3.80 -2.13
CA VAL A 14 17.27 4.11 -0.69
C VAL A 14 16.25 3.20 -0.01
N ILE A 15 15.08 2.96 -0.61
CA ILE A 15 14.09 2.04 -0.07
C ILE A 15 14.65 0.63 0.01
N GLY A 16 15.28 0.14 -1.07
CA GLY A 16 15.92 -1.17 -1.07
C GLY A 16 17.00 -1.29 0.00
N LEU A 17 17.80 -0.25 0.19
CA LEU A 17 18.82 -0.18 1.24
C LEU A 17 18.19 -0.23 2.63
N VAL A 18 17.16 0.58 2.89
CA VAL A 18 16.44 0.58 4.17
C VAL A 18 15.84 -0.79 4.45
N VAL A 19 15.17 -1.41 3.48
CA VAL A 19 14.59 -2.75 3.63
C VAL A 19 15.66 -3.81 3.90
N LEU A 20 16.81 -3.71 3.21
CA LEU A 20 17.93 -4.63 3.41
C LEU A 20 18.53 -4.51 4.81
N PHE A 21 18.71 -3.29 5.31
CA PHE A 21 19.35 -3.03 6.60
C PHE A 21 18.36 -2.94 7.77
N ALA A 22 17.06 -2.87 7.53
CA ALA A 22 16.04 -2.78 8.59
C ALA A 22 16.19 -3.88 9.64
N PRO A 23 16.40 -5.18 9.30
CA PRO A 23 16.61 -6.22 10.32
C PRO A 23 17.83 -5.94 11.22
N ALA A 24 18.94 -5.46 10.64
CA ALA A 24 20.13 -5.11 11.42
C ALA A 24 19.88 -3.88 12.31
N LEU A 25 19.11 -2.90 11.83
CA LEU A 25 18.72 -1.74 12.65
C LEU A 25 17.79 -2.13 13.80
N PHE A 26 16.88 -3.08 13.58
CA PHE A 26 16.04 -3.65 14.64
C PHE A 26 16.89 -4.30 15.73
N VAL A 27 17.90 -5.09 15.36
CA VAL A 27 18.83 -5.69 16.33
C VAL A 27 19.55 -4.64 17.16
N VAL A 28 20.02 -3.55 16.54
CA VAL A 28 20.68 -2.46 17.29
C VAL A 28 19.70 -1.83 18.29
N ALA A 29 18.45 -1.58 17.88
CA ALA A 29 17.44 -1.00 18.74
C ALA A 29 17.01 -1.94 19.88
N THR A 30 16.85 -3.24 19.61
CA THR A 30 16.51 -4.25 20.64
C THR A 30 17.65 -4.41 21.64
N LEU A 31 18.90 -4.38 21.17
CA LEU A 31 20.08 -4.43 22.03
C LEU A 31 20.17 -3.18 22.94
N GLU A 32 19.97 -1.98 22.40
CA GLU A 32 19.88 -0.74 23.21
C GLU A 32 18.80 -0.86 24.28
N PHE A 33 17.61 -1.35 23.91
CA PHE A 33 16.51 -1.53 24.86
C PHE A 33 16.89 -2.48 25.99
N LEU A 34 17.46 -3.64 25.67
CA LEU A 34 17.88 -4.66 26.65
C LEU A 34 18.96 -4.15 27.61
N ILE A 35 19.86 -3.31 27.10
CA ILE A 35 20.89 -2.65 27.93
C ILE A 35 20.24 -1.64 28.87
N LEU A 36 19.31 -0.82 28.37
CA LEU A 36 18.63 0.22 29.16
C LEU A 36 17.73 -0.37 30.24
N THR A 37 17.10 -1.52 29.98
CA THR A 37 16.29 -2.24 30.98
C THR A 37 17.12 -3.05 31.96
N GLY A 38 18.43 -3.19 31.73
CA GLY A 38 19.34 -3.97 32.56
C GLY A 38 19.17 -5.49 32.40
N ASP A 39 18.42 -5.93 31.40
CA ASP A 39 18.17 -7.33 31.10
C ASP A 39 19.35 -7.95 30.32
N LEU A 40 20.22 -7.11 29.75
CA LEU A 40 21.44 -7.55 29.07
C LEU A 40 22.62 -6.59 29.25
N ALA A 41 23.79 -7.14 29.57
CA ALA A 41 25.06 -6.41 29.49
C ALA A 41 25.79 -6.78 28.19
N LEU A 42 26.25 -5.79 27.43
CA LEU A 42 27.04 -5.98 26.19
C LEU A 42 28.24 -6.90 26.37
N SER A 43 28.83 -6.95 27.57
CA SER A 43 29.98 -7.81 27.87
C SER A 43 29.61 -9.29 28.09
N GLN A 44 28.32 -9.60 28.19
CA GLN A 44 27.81 -10.93 28.54
C GLN A 44 27.09 -11.60 27.36
N ILE A 45 26.75 -10.85 26.30
CA ILE A 45 26.10 -11.43 25.13
C ILE A 45 27.07 -12.32 24.36
N SER A 46 26.70 -13.58 24.19
CA SER A 46 27.44 -14.50 23.33
C SER A 46 27.15 -14.25 21.84
N LEU A 47 28.06 -14.69 20.97
CA LEU A 47 27.84 -14.59 19.52
C LEU A 47 26.63 -15.41 19.05
N VAL A 48 26.30 -16.49 19.78
CA VAL A 48 25.13 -17.33 19.50
C VAL A 48 23.83 -16.61 19.88
N GLU A 49 23.76 -15.98 21.05
CA GLU A 49 22.60 -15.16 21.44
C GLU A 49 22.39 -13.98 20.49
N PHE A 50 23.46 -13.32 20.07
CA PHE A 50 23.36 -12.26 19.07
C PHE A 50 22.77 -12.78 17.74
N LEU A 51 23.19 -13.97 17.30
CA LEU A 51 22.67 -14.60 16.10
C LEU A 51 21.19 -15.00 16.28
N GLU A 52 20.82 -15.53 17.44
CA GLU A 52 19.43 -15.86 17.77
C GLU A 52 18.54 -14.61 17.71
N LEU A 53 18.97 -13.53 18.37
CA LEU A 53 18.25 -12.26 18.35
C LEU A 53 18.07 -11.73 16.92
N TYR A 54 19.13 -11.79 16.10
CA TYR A 54 19.05 -11.41 14.69
C TYR A 54 18.06 -12.27 13.90
N LEU A 55 18.03 -13.59 14.14
CA LEU A 55 17.09 -14.48 13.48
C LEU A 55 15.64 -14.23 13.90
N ILE A 56 15.41 -13.92 15.18
CA ILE A 56 14.09 -13.53 15.69
C ILE A 56 13.63 -12.23 15.03
N ASP A 57 14.47 -11.20 15.01
CA ASP A 57 14.15 -9.91 14.39
C ASP A 57 13.93 -10.05 12.88
N LEU A 58 14.73 -10.89 12.21
CA LEU A 58 14.55 -11.21 10.79
C LEU A 58 13.20 -11.90 10.54
N LEU A 59 12.86 -12.91 11.35
CA LEU A 59 11.59 -13.61 11.24
C LEU A 59 10.42 -12.65 11.47
N LEU A 60 10.51 -11.81 12.50
CA LEU A 60 9.49 -10.84 12.84
C LEU A 60 9.31 -9.81 11.72
N PHE A 61 10.40 -9.34 11.12
CA PHE A 61 10.37 -8.44 9.96
C PHE A 61 9.68 -9.09 8.76
N VAL A 62 9.99 -10.36 8.45
CA VAL A 62 9.35 -11.11 7.36
C VAL A 62 7.86 -11.32 7.63
N VAL A 63 7.48 -11.72 8.84
CA VAL A 63 6.08 -11.93 9.23
C VAL A 63 5.29 -10.63 9.15
N LEU A 64 5.85 -9.53 9.65
CA LEU A 64 5.22 -8.21 9.57
C LEU A 64 5.08 -7.75 8.12
N GLY A 65 6.15 -7.87 7.32
CA GLY A 65 6.13 -7.52 5.90
C GLY A 65 5.11 -8.35 5.12
N TYR A 66 5.02 -9.65 5.40
CA TYR A 66 3.99 -10.52 4.83
C TYR A 66 2.59 -10.11 5.28
N GLY A 67 2.40 -9.78 6.56
CA GLY A 67 1.13 -9.29 7.10
C GLY A 67 0.67 -8.02 6.40
N VAL A 68 1.56 -7.04 6.23
CA VAL A 68 1.28 -5.80 5.48
C VAL A 68 0.95 -6.11 4.03
N TYR A 69 1.77 -6.92 3.34
CA TYR A 69 1.51 -7.34 1.96
C TYR A 69 0.13 -8.00 1.82
N ARG A 70 -0.20 -8.93 2.72
CA ARG A 70 -1.47 -9.66 2.71
C ARG A 70 -2.64 -8.72 2.98
N LEU A 71 -2.49 -7.78 3.91
CA LEU A 71 -3.52 -6.80 4.22
C LEU A 71 -3.74 -5.82 3.06
N THR A 72 -2.68 -5.35 2.43
CA THR A 72 -2.77 -4.51 1.22
C THR A 72 -3.46 -5.27 0.09
N PHE A 73 -3.10 -6.53 -0.13
CA PHE A 73 -3.76 -7.36 -1.14
C PHE A 73 -5.25 -7.54 -0.84
N TRP A 74 -5.60 -7.87 0.41
CA TRP A 74 -7.00 -7.99 0.84
C TRP A 74 -7.77 -6.68 0.67
N LEU A 75 -7.15 -5.55 1.02
CA LEU A 75 -7.78 -4.23 0.87
C LEU A 75 -8.04 -3.91 -0.60
N ILE A 76 -7.09 -4.22 -1.48
CA ILE A 76 -7.24 -4.03 -2.92
C ILE A 76 -8.38 -4.89 -3.45
N ASP A 77 -8.37 -6.19 -3.17
CA ASP A 77 -9.36 -7.15 -3.67
C ASP A 77 -10.79 -6.80 -3.21
N ASN A 78 -10.96 -6.35 -1.96
CA ASN A 78 -12.27 -6.07 -1.40
C ASN A 78 -12.79 -4.63 -1.59
N ARG A 79 -11.91 -3.63 -1.76
CA ARG A 79 -12.32 -2.21 -1.81
C ARG A 79 -12.13 -1.53 -3.17
N LEU A 80 -11.21 -2.00 -4.01
CA LEU A 80 -11.07 -1.41 -5.35
C LEU A 80 -12.30 -1.67 -6.24
N PRO A 81 -12.92 -2.87 -6.28
CA PRO A 81 -14.05 -3.11 -7.18
C PRO A 81 -15.21 -2.16 -6.88
N ALA A 82 -15.57 -2.04 -5.60
CA ALA A 82 -16.63 -1.13 -5.16
C ALA A 82 -16.32 0.36 -5.42
N ALA A 83 -15.05 0.77 -5.34
CA ALA A 83 -14.65 2.14 -5.64
C ALA A 83 -14.62 2.43 -7.14
N LEU A 84 -14.35 1.43 -7.98
CA LEU A 84 -14.42 1.54 -9.43
C LEU A 84 -15.88 1.59 -9.91
N ASP A 85 -16.76 0.77 -9.34
CA ASP A 85 -18.20 0.77 -9.66
C ASP A 85 -18.86 2.13 -9.36
N THR A 86 -18.44 2.82 -8.28
CA THR A 86 -18.95 4.18 -7.98
C THR A 86 -18.43 5.25 -8.92
N LEU A 87 -17.27 5.06 -9.56
CA LEU A 87 -16.74 6.00 -10.56
C LEU A 87 -17.38 5.78 -11.92
N GLU A 88 -17.70 4.54 -12.27
CA GLU A 88 -18.42 4.19 -13.51
C GLU A 88 -19.88 4.68 -13.46
N GLY A 89 -20.55 4.58 -12.30
CA GLY A 89 -21.92 5.06 -12.11
C GLY A 89 -22.09 6.60 -12.15
N GLU A 90 -21.03 7.37 -11.94
CA GLU A 90 -21.04 8.84 -12.08
C GLU A 90 -20.77 9.29 -13.54
N ALA A 91 -20.37 8.36 -14.41
CA ALA A 91 -20.11 8.59 -15.83
C ALA A 91 -21.31 8.22 -16.73
N GLU A 92 -22.44 7.79 -16.18
CA GLU A 92 -23.69 7.71 -16.95
C GLU A 92 -24.38 9.09 -16.97
N PRO A 93 -24.50 9.76 -18.13
CA PRO A 93 -25.34 10.94 -18.23
C PRO A 93 -26.78 10.52 -17.98
N SER A 94 -27.41 11.18 -17.02
CA SER A 94 -28.85 11.13 -16.76
C SER A 94 -29.63 11.38 -18.06
N ASP A 95 -30.04 10.30 -18.72
CA ASP A 95 -31.00 10.36 -19.82
C ASP A 95 -32.40 10.31 -19.18
N ALA A 96 -32.81 11.46 -18.63
CA ALA A 96 -34.17 11.66 -18.14
C ALA A 96 -34.72 13.03 -18.56
N ALA A 97 -35.56 12.97 -19.59
CA ALA A 97 -36.76 13.78 -19.84
C ALA A 97 -36.61 15.19 -20.46
N ASP A 98 -36.89 15.27 -21.76
CA ASP A 98 -37.72 16.32 -22.39
C ASP A 98 -38.12 15.85 -23.81
N GLY A 99 -39.37 15.73 -24.26
CA GLY A 99 -40.68 15.97 -23.69
C GLY A 99 -41.72 15.32 -24.62
N THR A 100 -42.76 14.75 -24.03
CA THR A 100 -43.98 14.34 -24.72
C THR A 100 -44.64 15.56 -25.36
N ASN A 101 -44.85 15.54 -26.68
CA ASN A 101 -45.91 16.30 -27.33
C ASN A 101 -46.63 15.41 -28.36
N ASP A 102 -47.62 14.69 -27.85
CA ASP A 102 -48.79 14.28 -28.62
C ASP A 102 -49.69 15.51 -28.78
N THR A 103 -49.85 16.04 -30.00
CA THR A 103 -51.12 16.57 -30.56
C THR A 103 -50.87 17.26 -31.91
N GLY A 104 -51.59 16.82 -32.96
CA GLY A 104 -51.69 17.62 -34.18
C GLY A 104 -52.11 16.86 -35.45
N ALA A 105 -53.25 16.18 -35.46
CA ALA A 105 -53.92 15.84 -36.72
C ALA A 105 -54.49 17.11 -37.37
N VAL A 106 -53.94 17.54 -38.52
CA VAL A 106 -54.65 18.38 -39.50
C VAL A 106 -54.29 17.90 -40.91
N ARG A 107 -55.35 17.59 -41.67
CA ARG A 107 -55.38 17.27 -43.11
C ARG A 107 -54.92 18.46 -43.95
N ASP A 108 -54.27 18.22 -45.07
CA ASP A 108 -54.39 19.12 -46.22
C ASP A 108 -54.35 18.34 -47.54
N ASP A 109 -55.29 18.67 -48.42
CA ASP A 109 -55.61 18.01 -49.67
C ASP A 109 -55.00 18.82 -50.85
N GLY A 110 -54.49 18.12 -51.87
CA GLY A 110 -54.43 18.65 -53.24
C GLY A 110 -53.08 19.15 -53.75
N SER A 111 -52.53 18.46 -54.76
CA SER A 111 -52.66 18.91 -56.16
C SER A 111 -52.24 17.81 -57.14
#